data_AF-A0A964IN48-F1
#
_entry.id   AF-A0A964IN48-F1
#
_cell.length_a   1.000
_cell.length_b   1.000
_cell.length_c   1.000
_cell.angle_alpha   90.00
_cell.angle_beta   90.00
_cell.angle_gamma   90.00
#
_symmetry.space_group_name_H-M   'P 1'
#
loop_
_entity.id
_entity.type
_entity.pdbx_description
1 polymer ?
#
loop_
_entity_poly.entity_id
_entity_poly.type
_entity_poly.pdbx_seq_one_letter_code
_entity_poly.pdbx_strand_id
1 'polypeptide(L)' 'MAETTDSIWMIEGKARNQLASAEVLAKKEAAELWCQRASEHTVKHGGKPWKYALVPHDVVDENMSLEFLVRAGVSA' A
#
# COMPACT_ATOMS: atom_id res chain seq x y z
N MET A 1 0.53 7.25 4.46
CA MET A 1 -0.52 7.30 3.43
C MET A 1 -0.17 8.40 2.44
N ALA A 2 -0.55 8.25 1.17
CA ALA A 2 -0.34 9.27 0.15
C ALA A 2 -1.57 9.39 -0.74
N GLU A 3 -2.04 10.62 -1.00
CA GLU A 3 -3.11 10.87 -1.95
C GLU A 3 -2.53 11.41 -3.25
N THR A 4 -3.01 10.88 -4.37
CA THR A 4 -2.64 11.29 -5.73
C THR A 4 -3.87 11.85 -6.44
N THR A 5 -3.72 12.34 -7.66
CA THR A 5 -4.85 12.74 -8.50
C THR A 5 -5.89 11.62 -8.64
N ASP A 6 -5.43 10.37 -8.77
CA ASP A 6 -6.29 9.25 -9.17
C ASP A 6 -6.61 8.26 -8.05
N SER A 7 -5.86 8.28 -6.94
CA SER A 7 -5.99 7.24 -5.90
C SER A 7 -5.44 7.65 -4.53
N ILE A 8 -5.92 6.99 -3.48
CA ILE A 8 -5.37 7.08 -2.12
C ILE A 8 -4.58 5.80 -1.84
N TRP A 9 -3.34 5.94 -1.38
CA TRP A 9 -2.43 4.84 -1.07
C TRP A 9 -2.26 4.65 0.44
N MET A 10 -2.59 3.46 0.91
CA MET A 10 -2.19 2.93 2.21
C MET A 10 -0.85 2.22 2.06
N ILE A 11 0.20 2.77 2.66
CA ILE A 11 1.58 2.32 2.50
C ILE A 11 2.08 1.84 3.85
N GLU A 12 2.51 0.58 3.91
CA GLU A 12 3.08 -0.04 5.10
C GLU A 12 4.58 -0.29 4.89
N GLY A 13 5.41 0.28 5.76
CA GLY A 13 6.85 0.02 5.79
C GLY A 13 7.17 -1.20 6.64
N LYS A 14 8.01 -2.13 6.15
CA LYS A 14 8.43 -3.29 6.93
C LYS A 14 9.88 -3.69 6.70
N ALA A 15 10.48 -4.34 7.70
CA ALA A 15 11.84 -4.85 7.57
C ALA A 15 11.93 -5.90 6.47
N ARG A 16 12.95 -5.79 5.61
CA ARG A 16 13.11 -6.65 4.43
C ARG A 16 13.09 -8.15 4.77
N ASN A 17 13.73 -8.52 5.86
CA ASN A 17 13.77 -9.90 6.36
C ASN A 17 12.42 -10.39 6.94
N GLN A 18 11.44 -9.51 7.16
CA GLN A 18 10.12 -9.84 7.67
C GLN A 18 9.03 -9.87 6.60
N LEU A 19 9.32 -9.45 5.37
CA LEU A 19 8.31 -9.34 4.29
C LEU A 19 7.61 -10.66 3.95
N ALA A 20 8.30 -11.78 4.13
CA ALA A 20 7.76 -13.12 3.91
C ALA A 20 7.26 -13.80 5.19
N SER A 21 7.29 -13.11 6.34
CA SER A 21 6.80 -13.67 7.60
C SER A 21 5.28 -13.82 7.56
N ALA A 22 4.76 -14.91 8.13
CA ALA A 22 3.32 -15.19 8.14
C ALA A 22 2.50 -14.06 8.77
N GLU A 23 3.03 -13.42 9.82
CA GLU A 23 2.37 -12.27 10.47
C GLU A 23 2.23 -11.07 9.52
N VAL A 24 3.29 -10.76 8.75
CA VAL A 24 3.28 -9.65 7.80
C VAL A 24 2.36 -9.96 6.61
N LEU A 25 2.38 -11.20 6.12
CA LEU A 25 1.49 -11.61 5.04
C LEU A 25 0.02 -11.56 5.45
N ALA A 26 -0.32 -12.02 6.66
CA ALA A 26 -1.69 -11.94 7.17
C ALA A 26 -2.18 -10.49 7.32
N LYS A 27 -1.29 -9.57 7.75
CA LYS A 27 -1.60 -8.13 7.82
C LYS A 27 -1.77 -7.52 6.43
N LYS A 28 -0.92 -7.89 5.47
CA LYS A 28 -1.04 -7.50 4.05
C LYS A 28 -2.40 -7.91 3.50
N GLU A 29 -2.82 -9.17 3.66
CA GLU A 29 -4.12 -9.65 3.17
C GLU A 29 -5.29 -8.85 3.76
N ALA A 30 -5.25 -8.58 5.07
CA ALA A 30 -6.26 -7.77 5.74
C ALA A 30 -6.29 -6.32 5.22
N ALA A 31 -5.12 -5.73 4.96
CA ALA A 31 -4.96 -4.40 4.39
C ALA A 31 -5.49 -4.30 2.95
N GLU A 32 -5.20 -5.29 2.11
CA GLU A 32 -5.69 -5.38 0.74
C GLU A 32 -7.22 -5.49 0.72
N LEU A 33 -7.80 -6.36 1.54
CA LEU A 33 -9.25 -6.50 1.68
C LEU A 33 -9.90 -5.20 2.17
N TRP A 34 -9.25 -4.50 3.09
CA TRP A 34 -9.73 -3.20 3.55
C TRP A 34 -9.71 -2.17 2.40
N CYS A 35 -8.62 -2.05 1.65
CA CYS A 35 -8.52 -1.14 0.51
C CYS A 35 -9.55 -1.46 -0.58
N GLN A 36 -9.83 -2.75 -0.82
CA GLN A 36 -10.90 -3.15 -1.73
C GLN A 36 -12.26 -2.61 -1.25
N ARG A 37 -12.64 -2.89 -0.01
CA ARG A 37 -13.93 -2.42 0.55
C ARG A 37 -14.03 -0.90 0.61
N ALA A 38 -12.93 -0.23 0.98
CA ALA A 38 -12.85 1.22 1.00
C ALA A 38 -13.03 1.80 -0.41
N SER A 39 -12.42 1.18 -1.43
CA SER A 39 -12.62 1.55 -2.84
C SER A 39 -14.06 1.38 -3.28
N GLU A 40 -14.67 0.23 -3.00
CA GLU A 40 -16.07 -0.04 -3.34
C GLU A 40 -17.01 1.01 -2.74
N HIS A 41 -16.77 1.42 -1.49
CA HIS A 41 -17.55 2.47 -0.85
C HIS A 41 -17.27 3.85 -1.46
N THR A 42 -16.01 4.27 -1.52
CA THR A 42 -15.65 5.63 -1.94
C THR A 42 -15.98 5.90 -3.41
N VAL A 43 -15.69 4.96 -4.32
CA VAL A 43 -16.01 5.10 -5.74
C VAL A 43 -17.51 5.26 -5.97
N LYS A 44 -18.36 4.51 -5.24
CA LYS A 44 -19.83 4.66 -5.30
C LYS A 44 -20.32 6.06 -4.90
N HIS A 45 -19.51 6.81 -4.14
CA HIS A 45 -19.84 8.16 -3.67
C HIS A 45 -18.97 9.24 -4.34
N GLY A 46 -18.38 8.95 -5.50
CA GLY A 46 -17.57 9.92 -6.27
C GLY A 46 -16.20 10.21 -5.67
N GLY A 47 -15.75 9.42 -4.70
CA GLY A 47 -14.41 9.49 -4.13
C GLY A 47 -13.39 8.67 -4.93
N LYS A 48 -12.12 8.79 -4.52
CA LYS A 48 -10.99 8.09 -5.15
C LYS A 48 -10.86 6.64 -4.64
N PRO A 49 -10.45 5.69 -5.49
CA PRO A 49 -10.15 4.34 -5.06
C PRO A 49 -8.94 4.30 -4.12
N TRP A 50 -8.93 3.29 -3.26
CA TRP A 50 -7.84 2.99 -2.33
C TRP A 50 -6.94 1.88 -2.87
N LYS A 51 -5.64 2.01 -2.65
CA LYS A 51 -4.61 1.03 -3.03
C LYS A 51 -3.71 0.74 -1.84
N TYR A 52 -3.17 -0.48 -1.77
CA TYR A 52 -2.24 -0.89 -0.73
C TYR A 52 -0.84 -1.15 -1.32
N ALA A 53 0.20 -0.81 -0.56
CA ALA A 53 1.58 -1.17 -0.86
C ALA A 53 2.34 -1.56 0.42
N LEU A 54 2.97 -2.73 0.40
CA LEU A 54 3.91 -3.18 1.43
C LEU A 54 5.34 -2.92 0.94
N VAL A 55 6.05 -1.97 1.56
CA VAL A 55 7.35 -1.45 1.09
C VAL A 55 8.46 -1.84 2.08
N PRO A 56 9.60 -2.38 1.60
CA PRO A 56 10.78 -2.54 2.44
C PRO A 56 11.24 -1.18 3.00
N HIS A 57 11.42 -1.04 4.31
CA HIS A 57 11.76 0.26 4.90
C HIS A 57 13.13 0.81 4.44
N ASP A 58 14.03 -0.06 3.98
CA ASP A 58 15.39 0.26 3.58
C ASP A 58 15.50 0.83 2.16
N VAL A 59 14.38 0.93 1.43
CA VAL A 59 14.31 1.60 0.13
C VAL A 59 13.67 3.00 0.21
N VAL A 60 13.27 3.43 1.40
CA VAL A 60 12.64 4.73 1.62
C VAL A 60 13.72 5.76 1.91
N ASP A 61 13.85 6.73 1.02
CA ASP A 61 14.77 7.86 1.13
C ASP A 61 14.10 9.15 0.65
N GLU A 62 14.64 10.31 1.01
CA GLU A 62 14.05 11.64 0.76
C GLU A 62 13.93 11.98 -0.74
N ASN A 63 14.73 11.35 -1.58
CA ASN A 63 14.78 11.56 -3.03
C ASN A 63 13.95 10.54 -3.83
N MET A 64 13.15 9.69 -3.17
CA MET A 64 12.35 8.66 -3.83
C MET A 64 10.95 9.15 -4.22
N SER A 65 10.48 8.72 -5.39
CA SER A 65 9.12 9.00 -5.83
C SER A 65 8.13 7.98 -5.25
N LEU A 66 6.87 8.39 -5.08
CA LEU A 66 5.80 7.46 -4.68
C LEU A 66 5.68 6.28 -5.66
N GLU A 67 5.80 6.55 -6.96
CA GLU A 67 5.75 5.51 -8.00
C GLU A 67 6.85 4.46 -7.81
N PHE A 68 8.07 4.89 -7.51
CA PHE A 68 9.17 3.98 -7.22
C PHE A 68 8.86 3.13 -5.98
N LEU A 69 8.40 3.75 -4.88
CA LEU A 69 8.12 3.06 -3.63
C LEU A 69 7.03 2.00 -3.78
N VAL A 70 5.93 2.29 -4.49
CA VAL A 70 4.84 1.33 -4.68
C VAL A 70 5.20 0.20 -5.66
N ARG A 71 6.11 0.44 -6.62
CA ARG A 71 6.67 -0.60 -7.49
C ARG A 71 7.71 -1.48 -6.80
N ALA A 72 8.49 -0.91 -5.90
CA ALA A 72 9.49 -1.63 -5.11
C ALA A 72 8.84 -2.49 -4.01
N GLY A 73 7.60 -2.17 -3.65
CA GLY A 73 6.80 -2.97 -2.72
C GLY A 73 6.43 -4.34 -3.27
N VAL A 74 6.10 -5.26 -2.37
CA VAL A 74 5.60 -6.59 -2.72
C VAL A 74 4.15 -6.44 -3.17
N SER A 75 3.93 -6.15 -4.45
CA SER A 75 2.59 -6.15 -5.06
C SER A 75 1.98 -7.55 -5.02
N ALA A 76 0.66 -7.63 -5.04
CA ALA A 76 -0.06 -8.85 -5.40
C ALA A 76 0.23 -9.24 -6.86
#